data_AF-A0A2V6DJ77-F1
#
_entry.id   AF-A0A2V6DJ77-F1
#
_cell.length_a   1.000
_cell.length_b   1.000
_cell.length_c   1.000
_cell.angle_alpha   90.00
_cell.angle_beta   90.00
_cell.angle_gamma   90.00
#
_symmetry.space_group_name_H-M   'P 1'
#
loop_
_entity.id
_entity.type
_entity.pdbx_description
1 polymer ?
#
loop_
_entity_poly.entity_id
_entity_poly.type
_entity_poly.pdbx_seq_one_letter_code
_entity_poly.pdbx_strand_id
1 'polypeptide(L)'
;ATGSSGKPRLTNLMQLTLDTSWYTRYRSRDHNPDLDPNFVFPQAVPDLHKGQFTAIPRTDADLQPQKHLQAIANTAAFHFPTIEQGGNSLYPSMAQRATSVEVLRILISIGPTETMHFQTWHDKAGNAPPLTDPTNGLTFPDLNAPPFDTQNFQTNLIMPEPCPFLSRTLPRCSIIRPTKTNGIAMGVVKFLTDMGLFIGQSPAFFAFLHQLAQEADAARRGA
;
A
#
# COMPACT_ATOMS: atom_id res chain seq x y z
N ALA A 1 19.62 -12.10 9.61
CA ALA A 1 19.84 -13.55 9.53
C ALA A 1 21.14 -13.82 8.78
N THR A 2 21.79 -14.94 9.03
CA THR A 2 23.02 -15.37 8.34
C THR A 2 22.87 -15.47 6.81
N GLY A 3 21.63 -15.50 6.30
CA GLY A 3 21.32 -15.43 4.85
C GLY A 3 21.21 -14.03 4.23
N SER A 4 21.41 -12.93 4.98
CA SER A 4 21.40 -11.56 4.43
C SER A 4 22.80 -11.15 3.98
N SER A 5 22.90 -10.41 2.86
CA SER A 5 24.18 -9.90 2.36
C SER A 5 24.82 -8.82 3.25
N GLY A 6 24.09 -8.30 4.24
CA GLY A 6 24.53 -7.21 5.12
C GLY A 6 24.71 -5.85 4.42
N LYS A 7 24.48 -5.79 3.10
CA LYS A 7 24.64 -4.58 2.31
C LYS A 7 23.51 -3.58 2.61
N PRO A 8 23.81 -2.26 2.57
CA PRO A 8 22.78 -1.24 2.62
C PRO A 8 21.73 -1.45 1.53
N ARG A 9 20.48 -1.17 1.86
CA ARG A 9 19.34 -1.20 0.94
C ARG A 9 18.79 0.20 0.78
N LEU A 10 18.21 0.48 -0.39
CA LEU A 10 17.44 1.70 -0.58
C LEU A 10 16.26 1.73 0.40
N THR A 11 15.59 0.59 0.54
CA THR A 11 14.41 0.43 1.38
C THR A 11 14.72 -0.29 2.70
N ASN A 12 14.19 0.26 3.78
CA ASN A 12 14.12 -0.36 5.09
C ASN A 12 12.90 -1.30 5.14
N LEU A 13 13.13 -2.55 5.54
CA LEU A 13 12.09 -3.57 5.72
C LEU A 13 11.97 -4.01 7.19
N MET A 14 12.65 -3.32 8.11
CA MET A 14 12.80 -3.74 9.50
C MET A 14 12.01 -2.88 10.50
N GLN A 15 11.57 -1.70 10.07
CA GLN A 15 10.81 -0.75 10.89
C GLN A 15 9.69 -0.15 10.04
N LEU A 16 8.64 -0.92 9.81
CA LEU A 16 7.53 -0.56 8.93
C LEU A 16 6.25 -0.30 9.72
N THR A 17 5.58 0.82 9.42
CA THR A 17 4.21 1.11 9.86
C THR A 17 3.30 1.05 8.63
N LEU A 18 2.41 0.07 8.54
CA LEU A 18 1.65 -0.20 7.34
C LEU A 18 0.21 0.30 7.47
N ASP A 19 -0.21 1.19 6.57
CA ASP A 19 -1.63 1.46 6.35
C ASP A 19 -2.26 0.28 5.58
N THR A 20 -3.09 -0.50 6.26
CA THR A 20 -3.83 -1.65 5.71
C THR A 20 -5.25 -1.30 5.27
N SER A 21 -5.62 -0.01 5.30
CA SER A 21 -6.95 0.45 4.89
C SER A 21 -7.23 0.27 3.41
N TRP A 22 -6.20 0.06 2.57
CA TRP A 22 -6.38 -0.30 1.16
C TRP A 22 -7.24 -1.56 0.99
N TYR A 23 -7.18 -2.49 1.95
CA TYR A 23 -7.95 -3.73 1.92
C TYR A 23 -9.46 -3.45 1.91
N THR A 24 -9.94 -2.62 2.83
CA THR A 24 -11.36 -2.24 2.91
C THR A 24 -11.70 -1.14 1.91
N ARG A 25 -10.75 -0.26 1.56
CA ARG A 25 -10.93 0.78 0.53
C ARG A 25 -11.39 0.19 -0.78
N TYR A 26 -10.74 -0.87 -1.27
CA TYR A 26 -11.09 -1.50 -2.54
C TYR A 26 -12.33 -2.40 -2.49
N ARG A 27 -12.84 -2.74 -1.30
CA ARG A 27 -14.10 -3.46 -1.08
C ARG A 27 -15.27 -2.57 -0.66
N SER A 28 -15.00 -1.31 -0.32
CA SER A 28 -16.04 -0.37 0.06
C SER A 28 -16.95 -0.09 -1.12
N ARG A 29 -18.23 -0.38 -0.91
CA ARG A 29 -19.29 -0.04 -1.84
C ARG A 29 -19.54 1.47 -1.81
N ASP A 30 -19.59 2.12 -0.67
CA ASP A 30 -20.24 3.43 -0.60
C ASP A 30 -19.32 4.64 -0.63
N HIS A 31 -18.01 4.40 -0.55
CA HIS A 31 -17.01 5.45 -0.46
C HIS A 31 -15.96 5.35 -1.57
N ASN A 32 -15.58 6.51 -2.10
CA ASN A 32 -14.46 6.67 -3.02
C ASN A 32 -13.56 7.78 -2.45
N PRO A 33 -12.25 7.55 -2.19
CA PRO A 33 -11.36 8.59 -1.68
C PRO A 33 -11.30 9.86 -2.54
N ASP A 34 -11.57 9.76 -3.85
CA ASP A 34 -11.67 10.94 -4.71
C ASP A 34 -12.92 11.79 -4.41
N LEU A 35 -14.02 11.19 -3.94
CA LEU A 35 -15.28 11.88 -3.61
C LEU A 35 -15.46 12.13 -2.11
N ASP A 36 -14.83 11.31 -1.27
CA ASP A 36 -14.98 11.25 0.18
C ASP A 36 -13.60 11.32 0.87
N PRO A 37 -12.84 12.42 0.68
CA PRO A 37 -11.43 12.50 1.13
C PRO A 37 -11.25 12.41 2.65
N ASN A 38 -12.32 12.66 3.41
CA ASN A 38 -12.31 12.61 4.88
C ASN A 38 -12.85 11.28 5.44
N PHE A 39 -13.28 10.34 4.58
CA PHE A 39 -13.75 9.04 5.04
C PHE A 39 -12.56 8.18 5.48
N VAL A 40 -12.63 7.65 6.70
CA VAL A 40 -11.60 6.79 7.26
C VAL A 40 -11.97 5.33 6.99
N PHE A 41 -11.25 4.72 6.06
CA PHE A 41 -11.40 3.29 5.76
C PHE A 41 -10.85 2.43 6.92
N PRO A 42 -11.57 1.40 7.37
CA PRO A 42 -11.09 0.53 8.45
C PRO A 42 -9.79 -0.21 8.08
N GLN A 43 -8.90 -0.36 9.07
CA GLN A 43 -7.68 -1.15 8.95
C GLN A 43 -8.01 -2.65 8.99
N ALA A 44 -7.46 -3.44 8.06
CA ALA A 44 -7.55 -4.90 8.12
C ALA A 44 -6.69 -5.48 9.26
N VAL A 45 -5.52 -4.88 9.52
CA VAL A 45 -4.66 -5.23 10.65
C VAL A 45 -4.33 -3.94 11.42
N PRO A 46 -5.14 -3.57 12.43
CA PRO A 46 -5.00 -2.30 13.14
C PRO A 46 -3.64 -2.08 13.80
N ASP A 47 -2.99 -3.15 14.28
CA ASP A 47 -1.70 -3.05 14.97
C ASP A 47 -0.59 -2.61 14.01
N LEU A 48 -0.58 -3.12 12.77
CA LEU A 48 0.40 -2.73 11.75
C LEU A 48 0.38 -1.22 11.45
N HIS A 49 -0.76 -0.56 11.63
CA HIS A 49 -0.92 0.88 11.42
C HIS A 49 -0.47 1.74 12.62
N LYS A 50 -0.24 1.13 13.79
CA LYS A 50 0.12 1.84 15.03
C LYS A 50 1.58 1.65 15.44
N GLY A 51 2.18 0.52 15.07
CA GLY A 51 3.54 0.15 15.47
C GLY A 51 4.53 0.14 14.31
N GLN A 52 5.77 -0.21 14.61
CA GLN A 52 6.82 -0.47 13.64
C GLN A 52 7.23 -1.95 13.74
N PHE A 53 7.12 -2.67 12.62
CA PHE A 53 7.36 -4.11 12.58
C PHE A 53 8.31 -4.47 11.44
N THR A 54 8.94 -5.63 11.55
CA THR A 54 9.85 -6.14 10.53
C THR A 54 9.12 -7.06 9.57
N ALA A 55 9.34 -6.85 8.27
CA ALA A 55 8.89 -7.73 7.19
C ALA A 55 9.96 -8.75 6.77
N ILE A 56 11.14 -8.72 7.39
CA ILE A 56 12.22 -9.69 7.16
C ILE A 56 12.88 -10.11 8.50
N PRO A 57 13.45 -11.32 8.62
CA PRO A 57 14.27 -11.66 9.77
C PRO A 57 15.54 -10.81 9.86
N ARG A 58 15.73 -10.08 10.95
CA ARG A 58 16.89 -9.21 11.20
C ARG A 58 18.10 -10.03 11.62
N THR A 59 17.87 -11.03 12.47
CA THR A 59 18.88 -12.01 12.94
C THR A 59 18.29 -13.42 12.93
N ASP A 60 19.10 -14.43 13.22
CA ASP A 60 18.60 -15.81 13.32
C ASP A 60 17.70 -16.01 14.55
N ALA A 61 17.74 -15.09 15.52
CA ALA A 61 16.80 -15.09 16.65
C ALA A 61 15.35 -14.86 16.19
N ASP A 62 15.14 -14.13 15.09
CA ASP A 62 13.80 -13.88 14.54
C ASP A 62 13.18 -15.15 13.90
N LEU A 63 13.94 -16.24 13.78
CA LEU A 63 13.44 -17.54 13.30
C LEU A 63 12.66 -18.30 14.38
N GLN A 64 12.68 -17.83 15.63
CA GLN A 64 11.97 -18.43 16.76
C GLN A 64 11.36 -17.35 17.68
N PRO A 65 10.26 -17.66 18.38
CA PRO A 65 9.41 -18.83 18.19
C PRO A 65 8.68 -18.79 16.83
N GLN A 66 8.15 -19.92 16.37
CA GLN A 66 7.48 -20.02 15.06
C GLN A 66 6.41 -18.93 14.82
N LYS A 67 5.66 -18.53 15.85
CA LYS A 67 4.66 -17.45 15.73
C LYS A 67 5.28 -16.07 15.44
N HIS A 68 6.48 -15.81 15.93
CA HIS A 68 7.21 -14.57 15.62
C HIS A 68 7.64 -14.57 14.14
N LEU A 69 8.22 -15.67 13.66
CA LEU A 69 8.57 -15.81 12.25
C LEU A 69 7.34 -15.68 11.34
N GLN A 70 6.21 -16.27 11.73
CA GLN A 70 4.95 -16.13 11.00
C GLN A 70 4.42 -14.69 11.03
N ALA A 71 4.57 -13.96 12.14
CA ALA A 71 4.21 -12.54 12.23
C ALA A 71 5.05 -11.68 11.25
N ILE A 72 6.33 -11.99 11.10
CA ILE A 72 7.21 -11.36 10.11
C ILE A 72 6.73 -11.68 8.69
N ALA A 73 6.41 -12.94 8.40
CA ALA A 73 5.88 -13.35 7.09
C ALA A 73 4.54 -12.68 6.78
N ASN A 74 3.64 -12.58 7.76
CA ASN A 74 2.37 -11.87 7.62
C ASN A 74 2.60 -10.36 7.41
N THR A 75 3.54 -9.75 8.13
CA THR A 75 3.92 -8.33 7.93
C THR A 75 4.41 -8.12 6.50
N ALA A 76 5.22 -9.04 5.96
CA ALA A 76 5.63 -9.00 4.56
C ALA A 76 4.44 -9.11 3.61
N ALA A 77 3.51 -10.05 3.85
CA ALA A 77 2.31 -10.24 3.04
C ALA A 77 1.42 -8.99 2.97
N PHE A 78 1.34 -8.20 4.05
CA PHE A 78 0.65 -6.90 4.07
C PHE A 78 1.51 -5.74 3.54
N HIS A 79 2.83 -5.84 3.59
CA HIS A 79 3.74 -4.81 3.09
C HIS A 79 3.70 -4.69 1.56
N PHE A 80 3.76 -5.82 0.83
CA PHE A 80 3.71 -5.81 -0.64
C PHE A 80 2.52 -4.99 -1.19
N PRO A 81 1.25 -5.33 -0.88
CA PRO A 81 0.11 -4.58 -1.41
C PRO A 81 0.04 -3.14 -0.90
N THR A 82 0.64 -2.84 0.26
CA THR A 82 0.77 -1.46 0.77
C THR A 82 1.61 -0.59 -0.18
N ILE A 83 2.66 -1.15 -0.79
CA ILE A 83 3.46 -0.45 -1.82
C ILE A 83 2.75 -0.48 -3.18
N GLU A 84 2.23 -1.64 -3.59
CA GLU A 84 1.61 -1.80 -4.91
C GLU A 84 0.36 -0.91 -5.08
N GLN A 85 -0.40 -0.62 -4.01
CA GLN A 85 -1.50 0.35 -4.12
C GLN A 85 -1.00 1.75 -4.51
N GLY A 86 0.23 2.11 -4.12
CA GLY A 86 0.88 3.35 -4.49
C GLY A 86 1.12 3.41 -5.98
N GLY A 87 1.69 2.35 -6.57
CA GLY A 87 1.84 2.21 -8.02
C GLY A 87 0.49 2.20 -8.75
N ASN A 88 -0.44 1.39 -8.27
CA ASN A 88 -1.79 1.25 -8.82
C ASN A 88 -2.49 2.61 -9.00
N SER A 89 -2.33 3.55 -8.06
CA SER A 89 -2.89 4.91 -8.16
C SER A 89 -1.96 5.92 -8.83
N LEU A 90 -0.66 5.90 -8.55
CA LEU A 90 0.29 6.91 -9.02
C LEU A 90 0.41 6.92 -10.55
N TYR A 91 0.58 5.75 -11.18
CA TYR A 91 0.76 5.65 -12.62
C TYR A 91 -0.41 6.24 -13.43
N PRO A 92 -1.69 5.86 -13.19
CA PRO A 92 -2.81 6.46 -13.90
C PRO A 92 -3.03 7.94 -13.56
N SER A 93 -2.74 8.37 -12.33
CA SER A 93 -2.80 9.79 -11.97
C SER A 93 -1.73 10.60 -12.71
N MET A 94 -0.50 10.10 -12.81
CA MET A 94 0.58 10.74 -13.54
C MET A 94 0.38 10.70 -15.05
N ALA A 95 -0.25 9.65 -15.58
CA ALA A 95 -0.57 9.55 -17.01
C ALA A 95 -1.48 10.71 -17.47
N GLN A 96 -2.39 11.16 -16.61
CA GLN A 96 -3.24 12.34 -16.87
C GLN A 96 -2.44 13.65 -16.89
N ARG A 97 -1.23 13.68 -16.32
CA ARG A 97 -0.36 14.86 -16.24
C ARG A 97 0.77 14.86 -17.27
N ALA A 98 1.09 13.71 -17.86
CA ALA A 98 2.20 13.57 -18.78
C ALA A 98 2.02 14.45 -20.04
N THR A 99 3.06 15.22 -20.37
CA THR A 99 3.12 16.01 -21.60
C THR A 99 3.73 15.22 -22.75
N SER A 100 4.79 14.45 -22.48
CA SER A 100 5.48 13.63 -23.47
C SER A 100 4.70 12.33 -23.73
N VAL A 101 4.49 12.01 -25.00
CA VAL A 101 3.88 10.74 -25.43
C VAL A 101 4.76 9.55 -25.03
N GLU A 102 6.08 9.72 -25.01
CA GLU A 102 7.01 8.69 -24.54
C GLU A 102 6.84 8.42 -23.03
N VAL A 103 6.74 9.48 -22.23
CA VAL A 103 6.47 9.35 -20.79
C VAL A 103 5.09 8.76 -20.55
N LEU A 104 4.07 9.18 -21.30
CA LEU A 104 2.74 8.58 -21.22
C LEU A 104 2.80 7.07 -21.54
N ARG A 105 3.54 6.68 -22.59
CA ARG A 105 3.74 5.28 -22.96
C ARG A 105 4.38 4.47 -21.84
N ILE A 106 5.37 5.04 -21.14
CA ILE A 106 5.99 4.41 -19.96
C ILE A 106 4.93 4.21 -18.86
N LEU A 107 4.21 5.27 -18.50
CA LEU A 107 3.23 5.24 -17.41
C LEU A 107 2.10 4.23 -17.67
N ILE A 108 1.55 4.19 -18.89
CA ILE A 108 0.47 3.26 -19.25
C ILE A 108 0.95 1.83 -19.52
N SER A 109 2.25 1.61 -19.70
CA SER A 109 2.82 0.26 -19.82
C SER A 109 3.16 -0.35 -18.45
N ILE A 110 3.63 0.46 -17.51
CA ILE A 110 3.98 0.01 -16.15
C ILE A 110 2.74 -0.04 -15.25
N GLY A 111 1.87 0.97 -15.32
CA GLY A 111 0.70 1.08 -14.43
C GLY A 111 -0.17 -0.18 -14.36
N PRO A 112 -0.58 -0.79 -15.49
CA PRO A 112 -1.34 -2.04 -15.45
C PRO A 112 -0.61 -3.21 -14.79
N THR A 113 0.72 -3.26 -14.88
CA THR A 113 1.54 -4.27 -14.18
C THR A 113 1.44 -4.12 -12.67
N GLU A 114 1.53 -2.89 -12.16
CA GLU A 114 1.35 -2.67 -10.71
C GLU A 114 -0.11 -2.89 -10.28
N THR A 115 -1.09 -2.66 -11.14
CA THR A 115 -2.48 -3.06 -10.86
C THR A 115 -2.59 -4.59 -10.69
N MET A 116 -1.94 -5.37 -11.56
CA MET A 116 -1.90 -6.83 -11.44
C MET A 116 -1.12 -7.29 -10.19
N HIS A 117 0.00 -6.64 -9.87
CA HIS A 117 0.75 -6.90 -8.63
C HIS A 117 -0.09 -6.62 -7.39
N PHE A 118 -0.71 -5.44 -7.31
CA PHE A 118 -1.60 -5.07 -6.22
C PHE A 118 -2.71 -6.10 -6.06
N GLN A 119 -3.39 -6.45 -7.16
CA GLN A 119 -4.49 -7.41 -7.14
C GLN A 119 -4.05 -8.81 -6.64
N THR A 120 -2.87 -9.26 -7.06
CA THR A 120 -2.29 -10.56 -6.65
C THR A 120 -1.95 -10.54 -5.17
N TRP A 121 -1.23 -9.51 -4.72
CA TRP A 121 -0.82 -9.39 -3.33
C TRP A 121 -1.97 -9.10 -2.37
N HIS A 122 -3.01 -8.42 -2.86
CA HIS A 122 -4.25 -8.19 -2.12
C HIS A 122 -4.95 -9.51 -1.78
N ASP A 123 -5.06 -10.44 -2.74
CA ASP A 123 -5.55 -11.80 -2.51
C ASP A 123 -4.64 -12.56 -1.53
N LYS A 124 -3.31 -12.47 -1.72
CA LYS A 124 -2.36 -13.16 -0.84
C LYS A 124 -2.39 -12.66 0.60
N ALA A 125 -2.58 -11.37 0.85
CA ALA A 125 -2.70 -10.82 2.19
C ALA A 125 -3.89 -11.43 2.96
N GLY A 126 -5.00 -11.75 2.28
CA GLY A 126 -6.15 -12.42 2.88
C GLY A 126 -5.88 -13.85 3.37
N ASN A 127 -4.75 -14.45 2.98
CA ASN A 127 -4.33 -15.80 3.44
C ASN A 127 -3.42 -15.76 4.67
N ALA A 128 -3.08 -14.58 5.19
CA ALA A 128 -2.26 -14.46 6.39
C ALA A 128 -2.98 -15.09 7.59
N PRO A 129 -2.41 -16.13 8.25
CA PRO A 129 -3.08 -16.79 9.36
C PRO A 129 -3.20 -15.84 10.57
N PRO A 130 -4.33 -15.90 11.30
CA PRO A 130 -4.49 -15.13 12.53
C PRO A 130 -3.52 -15.62 13.60
N LEU A 131 -2.90 -14.67 14.31
CA LEU A 131 -1.96 -14.95 15.39
C LEU A 131 -1.68 -13.70 16.21
N THR A 132 -1.14 -13.90 17.41
CA THR A 132 -0.44 -12.85 18.16
C THR A 132 1.02 -13.25 18.30
N ASP A 133 1.91 -12.34 17.93
CA ASP A 133 3.35 -12.49 18.09
C ASP A 133 3.71 -12.44 19.58
N PRO A 134 4.27 -13.51 20.17
CA PRO A 134 4.60 -13.55 21.59
C PRO A 134 5.77 -12.63 21.98
N THR A 135 6.51 -12.08 21.01
CA THR A 135 7.72 -11.27 21.28
C THR A 135 7.42 -9.77 21.40
N ASN A 136 6.36 -9.30 20.76
CA ASN A 136 6.04 -7.86 20.66
C ASN A 136 4.53 -7.55 20.72
N GLY A 137 3.66 -8.56 20.76
CA GLY A 137 2.22 -8.38 20.87
C GLY A 137 1.49 -8.07 19.55
N LEU A 138 2.19 -8.00 18.41
CA LEU A 138 1.57 -7.77 17.10
C LEU A 138 0.50 -8.82 16.82
N THR A 139 -0.74 -8.38 16.64
CA THR A 139 -1.87 -9.26 16.37
C THR A 139 -2.36 -9.14 14.93
N PHE A 140 -2.45 -10.29 14.25
CA PHE A 140 -3.18 -10.47 13.01
C PHE A 140 -4.55 -11.06 13.33
N PRO A 141 -5.65 -10.32 13.10
CA PRO A 141 -6.99 -10.82 13.38
C PRO A 141 -7.41 -11.90 12.38
N ASP A 142 -8.41 -12.69 12.75
CA ASP A 142 -9.13 -13.52 11.78
C ASP A 142 -10.12 -12.64 11.01
N LEU A 143 -9.80 -12.37 9.74
CA LEU A 143 -10.59 -11.51 8.86
C LEU A 143 -11.95 -12.12 8.46
N ASN A 144 -12.22 -13.38 8.82
CA ASN A 144 -13.50 -14.05 8.58
C ASN A 144 -14.30 -14.31 9.86
N ALA A 145 -13.85 -13.79 11.01
CA ALA A 145 -14.54 -13.92 12.29
C ALA A 145 -14.98 -12.55 12.82
N PRO A 146 -16.02 -12.47 13.68
CA PRO A 146 -16.45 -11.21 14.28
C PRO A 146 -15.30 -10.46 14.98
N PRO A 147 -15.21 -9.12 14.84
CA PRO A 147 -16.12 -8.21 14.15
C PRO A 147 -15.81 -8.02 12.65
N PHE A 148 -14.91 -8.82 12.08
CA PHE A 148 -14.43 -8.71 10.70
C PHE A 148 -15.25 -9.57 9.72
N ASP A 149 -16.29 -10.29 10.14
CA ASP A 149 -17.13 -11.15 9.31
C ASP A 149 -18.08 -10.40 8.34
N THR A 150 -17.66 -9.21 7.89
CA THR A 150 -18.36 -8.40 6.89
C THR A 150 -17.72 -8.53 5.51
N GLN A 151 -18.48 -8.20 4.46
CA GLN A 151 -18.00 -8.27 3.08
C GLN A 151 -16.73 -7.43 2.83
N ASN A 152 -16.50 -6.35 3.59
CA ASN A 152 -15.33 -5.49 3.42
C ASN A 152 -14.02 -6.15 3.86
N PHE A 153 -14.08 -7.21 4.68
CA PHE A 153 -12.89 -7.94 5.17
C PHE A 153 -12.78 -9.36 4.59
N GLN A 154 -13.83 -9.86 3.94
CA GLN A 154 -13.90 -11.17 3.32
C GLN A 154 -12.68 -11.45 2.41
N THR A 155 -12.00 -12.57 2.66
CA THR A 155 -10.66 -12.84 2.11
C THR A 155 -10.62 -13.36 0.68
N ASN A 156 -11.71 -13.90 0.16
CA ASN A 156 -11.79 -14.46 -1.19
C ASN A 156 -12.39 -13.51 -2.25
N LEU A 157 -12.58 -12.23 -1.90
CA LEU A 157 -13.01 -11.21 -2.85
C LEU A 157 -11.79 -10.51 -3.44
N ILE A 158 -11.47 -10.82 -4.69
CA ILE A 158 -10.29 -10.26 -5.36
C ILE A 158 -10.63 -8.94 -6.05
N MET A 159 -11.69 -8.89 -6.87
CA MET A 159 -12.00 -7.72 -7.69
C MET A 159 -12.47 -6.52 -6.85
N PRO A 160 -12.12 -5.27 -7.21
CA PRO A 160 -12.66 -4.10 -6.55
C PRO A 160 -14.19 -4.04 -6.63
N GLU A 161 -14.84 -3.76 -5.50
CA GLU A 161 -16.29 -3.60 -5.45
C GLU A 161 -16.72 -2.31 -6.18
N PRO A 162 -17.83 -2.33 -6.95
CA PRO A 162 -18.34 -1.12 -7.58
C PRO A 162 -18.67 -0.05 -6.54
N CYS A 163 -18.15 1.17 -6.74
CA CYS A 163 -18.34 2.31 -5.84
C CYS A 163 -18.83 3.56 -6.60
N PRO A 164 -19.21 4.66 -5.90
CA PRO A 164 -19.37 5.96 -6.55
C PRO A 164 -18.16 6.28 -7.44
N PHE A 165 -18.42 6.54 -8.73
CA PHE A 165 -17.37 6.71 -9.74
C PHE A 165 -16.75 8.12 -9.67
N LEU A 166 -16.64 8.84 -10.79
CA LEU A 166 -16.13 10.22 -10.84
C LEU A 166 -17.14 11.25 -10.35
N SER A 167 -18.42 10.86 -10.29
CA SER A 167 -19.53 11.64 -9.78
C SER A 167 -20.61 10.67 -9.28
N ARG A 168 -21.37 11.08 -8.26
CA ARG A 168 -22.53 10.30 -7.75
C ARG A 168 -23.70 10.24 -8.74
N THR A 169 -23.68 11.05 -9.80
CA THR A 169 -24.66 11.00 -10.89
C THR A 169 -24.37 9.90 -11.92
N LEU A 170 -23.15 9.38 -11.94
CA LEU A 170 -22.77 8.28 -12.82
C LEU A 170 -23.08 6.93 -12.16
N PRO A 171 -23.34 5.88 -12.96
CA PRO A 171 -23.44 4.53 -12.43
C PRO A 171 -22.18 4.13 -11.64
N ARG A 172 -22.38 3.29 -10.64
CA ARG A 172 -21.30 2.74 -9.83
C ARG A 172 -20.40 1.84 -10.67
N CYS A 173 -19.09 1.90 -10.45
CA CYS A 173 -18.11 1.20 -11.27
C CYS A 173 -16.95 0.68 -10.41
N SER A 174 -16.36 -0.45 -10.80
CA SER A 174 -15.11 -0.96 -10.22
C SER A 174 -13.94 -0.20 -10.81
N ILE A 175 -13.18 0.49 -9.98
CA ILE A 175 -12.14 1.43 -10.41
C ILE A 175 -10.88 1.31 -9.57
N ILE A 176 -9.77 1.78 -10.15
CA ILE A 176 -8.61 2.22 -9.38
C ILE A 176 -9.03 3.45 -8.56
N ARG A 177 -8.65 3.50 -7.28
CA ARG A 177 -9.03 4.60 -6.39
C ARG A 177 -7.96 4.87 -5.32
N PRO A 178 -7.48 6.12 -5.18
CA PRO A 178 -7.83 7.31 -5.96
C PRO A 178 -7.22 7.34 -7.37
N THR A 179 -7.71 8.26 -8.21
CA THR A 179 -7.13 8.63 -9.51
C THR A 179 -6.96 10.15 -9.69
N LYS A 180 -7.46 10.98 -8.74
CA LYS A 180 -7.19 12.43 -8.76
C LYS A 180 -5.69 12.72 -8.72
N THR A 181 -5.30 13.79 -9.40
CA THR A 181 -3.91 14.07 -9.74
C THR A 181 -3.26 15.15 -8.88
N ASN A 182 -4.03 15.83 -8.03
CA ASN A 182 -3.52 16.96 -7.26
C ASN A 182 -2.72 16.44 -6.06
N GLY A 183 -1.41 16.73 -6.02
CA GLY A 183 -0.53 16.35 -4.92
C GLY A 183 -0.25 14.85 -4.84
N ILE A 184 -0.47 14.08 -5.92
CA ILE A 184 -0.35 12.62 -5.88
C ILE A 184 1.10 12.18 -5.68
N ALA A 185 2.06 12.83 -6.35
CA ALA A 185 3.46 12.47 -6.23
C ALA A 185 4.00 12.84 -4.84
N MET A 186 3.69 14.03 -4.33
CA MET A 186 4.03 14.44 -2.97
C MET A 186 3.36 13.56 -1.92
N GLY A 187 2.11 13.15 -2.16
CA GLY A 187 1.38 12.21 -1.31
C GLY A 187 2.08 10.85 -1.22
N VAL A 188 2.58 10.32 -2.35
CA VAL A 188 3.36 9.08 -2.37
C VAL A 188 4.68 9.23 -1.62
N VAL A 189 5.44 10.30 -1.83
CA VAL A 189 6.70 10.52 -1.09
C VAL A 189 6.44 10.61 0.42
N LYS A 190 5.40 11.34 0.83
CA LYS A 190 4.99 11.40 2.23
C LYS A 190 4.63 10.01 2.77
N PHE A 191 3.77 9.28 2.06
CA PHE A 191 3.34 7.94 2.43
C PHE A 191 4.52 6.95 2.61
N LEU A 192 5.41 6.86 1.63
CA LEU A 192 6.57 5.95 1.68
C LEU A 192 7.54 6.35 2.80
N THR A 193 7.67 7.64 3.07
CA THR A 193 8.50 8.15 4.19
C THR A 193 7.88 7.81 5.54
N ASP A 194 6.59 8.12 5.72
CA ASP A 194 5.85 7.91 6.98
C ASP A 194 5.76 6.43 7.37
N MET A 195 5.62 5.53 6.38
CA MET A 195 5.61 4.09 6.64
C MET A 195 6.98 3.53 7.02
N GLY A 196 8.03 4.36 7.03
CA GLY A 196 9.39 3.99 7.42
C GLY A 196 10.21 3.33 6.30
N LEU A 197 9.74 3.35 5.05
CA LEU A 197 10.41 2.66 3.94
C LEU A 197 11.81 3.21 3.65
N PHE A 198 12.05 4.49 3.93
CA PHE A 198 13.33 5.15 3.67
C PHE A 198 14.13 5.46 4.94
N ILE A 199 13.80 4.84 6.08
CA ILE A 199 14.60 4.97 7.31
C ILE A 199 16.06 4.57 7.01
N GLY A 200 16.99 5.43 7.44
CA GLY A 200 18.43 5.26 7.23
C GLY A 200 18.97 5.96 5.99
N GLN A 201 18.12 6.56 5.14
CA GLN A 201 18.58 7.38 4.02
C GLN A 201 19.02 8.79 4.44
N SER A 202 19.84 9.44 3.61
CA SER A 202 20.42 10.75 3.92
C SER A 202 19.43 11.90 3.72
N PRO A 203 19.64 13.06 4.35
CA PRO A 203 18.84 14.26 4.08
C PRO A 203 18.83 14.67 2.60
N ALA A 204 19.96 14.48 1.89
CA ALA A 204 20.07 14.77 0.46
C ALA A 204 19.16 13.86 -0.39
N PHE A 205 18.98 12.61 0.01
CA PHE A 205 18.04 11.69 -0.64
C PHE A 205 16.60 12.19 -0.54
N PHE A 206 16.17 12.62 0.67
CA PHE A 206 14.83 13.18 0.86
C PHE A 206 14.63 14.50 0.12
N ALA A 207 15.63 15.38 0.10
CA ALA A 207 15.59 16.61 -0.67
C ALA A 207 15.36 16.34 -2.17
N PHE A 208 16.09 15.36 -2.73
CA PHE A 208 15.93 14.95 -4.12
C PHE A 208 14.55 14.33 -4.40
N LEU A 209 14.07 13.42 -3.55
CA LEU A 209 12.74 12.82 -3.69
C LEU A 209 11.62 13.86 -3.64
N HIS A 210 11.70 14.83 -2.72
CA HIS A 210 10.73 15.91 -2.63
C HIS A 210 10.76 16.79 -3.87
N GLN A 211 11.94 17.16 -4.38
CA GLN A 211 12.06 17.93 -5.61
C GLN A 211 11.42 17.18 -6.79
N LEU A 212 11.73 15.89 -6.97
CA LEU A 212 11.17 15.08 -8.04
C LEU A 212 9.64 15.02 -7.97
N ALA A 213 9.09 14.84 -6.77
CA ALA A 213 7.65 14.81 -6.57
C ALA A 213 6.97 16.17 -6.80
N GLN A 214 7.60 17.27 -6.40
CA GLN A 214 7.12 18.63 -6.68
C GLN A 214 7.06 18.89 -8.19
N GLU A 215 8.11 18.52 -8.92
CA GLU A 215 8.16 18.67 -10.38
C GLU A 215 7.10 17.79 -11.07
N ALA A 216 6.92 16.55 -10.61
CA ALA A 216 5.88 15.65 -11.11
C ALA A 216 4.46 16.21 -10.86
N ASP A 217 4.19 16.72 -9.66
CA ASP A 217 2.90 17.36 -9.33
C ASP A 217 2.72 18.72 -10.02
N ALA A 218 3.79 19.38 -10.45
CA ALA A 218 3.72 20.59 -11.26
C ALA A 218 3.44 20.31 -12.75
N ALA A 219 3.84 19.13 -13.25
CA ALA A 219 3.65 18.74 -14.65
C ALA A 219 2.18 18.88 -15.09
N ARG A 220 1.94 19.41 -16.28
CA ARG A 220 0.60 19.58 -16.85
C ARG A 220 0.52 18.82 -18.16
N ARG A 221 -0.65 18.25 -18.43
CA ARG A 221 -0.92 17.67 -19.75
C ARG A 221 -0.69 18.76 -20.82
N GLY A 222 0.03 18.42 -21.87
CA GLY A 222 0.16 19.30 -23.04
C GLY A 222 -1.22 19.53 -23.68
N ALA A 223 -1.42 20.71 -24.24
CA ALA A 223 -2.57 20.99 -25.10
C ALA A 223 -2.49 20.19 -26.41
#